data_AF-W7BGH5-F1
#
_entry.id   AF-W7BGH5-F1
#
_cell.length_a   1.000
_cell.length_b   1.000
_cell.length_c   1.000
_cell.angle_alpha   90.00
_cell.angle_beta   90.00
_cell.angle_gamma   90.00
#
_symmetry.space_group_name_H-M   'P 1'
#
loop_
_entity.id
_entity.type
_entity.pdbx_description
1 polymer ?
#
loop_
_entity_poly.entity_id
_entity_poly.type
_entity_poly.pdbx_seq_one_letter_code
_entity_poly.pdbx_strand_id
1 'polypeptide(L)' 'MEYMKFGNTGMDVSRICLGAMGFGDVEKWTHKWVLDEEHSLPVIKKSA' A
#
# COMPACT_ATOMS: atom_id res chain seq x y z
N MET A 1 -14.19 -2.47 9.54
CA MET A 1 -13.81 -2.04 8.19
C MET A 1 -14.88 -2.50 7.22
N GLU A 2 -15.27 -1.68 6.25
CA GLU A 2 -16.31 -2.04 5.26
C GLU A 2 -15.66 -2.70 4.03
N TYR A 3 -16.23 -3.81 3.57
CA TYR A 3 -15.77 -4.57 2.41
C TYR A 3 -16.83 -4.57 1.30
N MET A 4 -16.38 -4.68 0.06
CA MET A 4 -17.23 -4.81 -1.12
C MET A 4 -16.61 -5.75 -2.16
N LYS A 5 -17.41 -6.25 -3.10
CA LYS A 5 -16.92 -7.07 -4.20
C LYS A 5 -16.12 -6.25 -5.20
N PHE A 6 -14.95 -6.74 -5.58
CA PHE A 6 -14.15 -6.15 -6.64
C PHE A 6 -14.67 -6.58 -8.02
N GLY A 7 -15.65 -5.83 -8.53
CA GLY A 7 -16.32 -6.13 -9.79
C GLY A 7 -16.90 -7.55 -9.80
N ASN A 8 -16.66 -8.28 -10.88
CA ASN A 8 -17.14 -9.67 -11.07
C ASN A 8 -16.09 -10.73 -10.70
N THR A 9 -15.03 -10.37 -9.97
CA THR A 9 -13.94 -11.30 -9.63
C THR A 9 -14.28 -12.26 -8.48
N GLY A 10 -15.34 -11.96 -7.72
CA GLY A 10 -15.71 -12.70 -6.50
C GLY A 10 -14.90 -12.31 -5.25
N MET A 11 -13.83 -11.52 -5.40
CA MET A 11 -12.95 -11.07 -4.31
C MET A 11 -13.62 -9.97 -3.47
N ASP A 12 -13.53 -10.09 -2.15
CA ASP A 12 -13.88 -9.02 -1.21
C ASP A 12 -12.68 -8.11 -0.96
N VAL A 13 -12.87 -6.80 -1.11
CA VAL A 13 -11.84 -5.77 -0.87
C VAL A 13 -12.36 -4.71 0.08
N SER A 14 -11.47 -4.16 0.91
CA SER A 14 -11.80 -3.00 1.76
C SER A 14 -12.21 -1.81 0.88
N ARG A 15 -13.17 -1.00 1.33
CA ARG A 15 -13.56 0.24 0.61
C ARG A 15 -12.45 1.28 0.55
N ILE A 16 -11.44 1.16 1.40
CA ILE A 16 -10.26 2.03 1.46
C ILE A 16 -9.02 1.17 1.25
N CYS A 17 -8.17 1.58 0.31
CA CYS A 17 -6.93 0.90 -0.01
C CYS A 17 -5.71 1.73 0.45
N LEU A 18 -4.66 1.05 0.89
CA LEU A 18 -3.35 1.68 1.11
C LEU A 18 -2.66 1.88 -0.24
N GLY A 19 -2.39 3.14 -0.60
CA GLY A 19 -1.54 3.47 -1.74
C GLY A 19 -0.06 3.25 -1.40
N ALA A 20 0.72 2.68 -2.32
CA ALA A 20 2.12 2.31 -2.11
C ALA A 20 3.13 3.08 -2.99
N MET A 21 2.72 4.12 -3.73
CA MET A 21 3.64 4.90 -4.60
C MET A 21 4.79 5.58 -3.84
N GLY A 22 4.64 5.77 -2.53
CA GLY A 22 5.69 6.33 -1.67
C GLY A 22 6.65 5.28 -1.10
N PHE A 23 6.53 4.00 -1.46
CA PHE A 23 7.42 2.94 -0.97
C PHE A 23 8.34 2.48 -2.09
N GLY A 24 9.64 2.36 -1.80
CA GLY A 24 10.63 1.96 -2.79
C GLY A 24 12.05 2.33 -2.39
N ASP A 25 12.97 2.10 -3.32
CA ASP A 25 14.40 2.38 -3.14
C ASP A 25 14.67 3.87 -3.39
N VAL A 26 15.13 4.57 -2.35
CA VAL A 26 15.44 6.01 -2.37
C VAL A 26 16.51 6.36 -3.41
N GLU A 27 17.45 5.45 -3.67
CA GLU A 27 18.56 5.66 -4.59
C GLU A 27 18.19 5.35 -6.05
N LYS A 28 17.21 4.46 -6.27
CA LYS A 28 16.74 4.10 -7.63
C LYS A 28 15.56 4.94 -8.10
N TRP A 29 14.88 5.64 -7.20
CA TRP A 29 13.69 6.41 -7.52
C TRP A 29 14.00 7.90 -7.68
N THR A 30 13.23 8.59 -8.52
CA THR A 30 13.42 10.05 -8.76
C THR A 30 13.09 10.89 -7.52
N HIS A 31 12.26 10.37 -6.62
CA HIS A 31 11.82 11.11 -5.44
C HIS A 31 12.51 10.61 -4.17
N LYS A 32 13.22 11.52 -3.50
CA LYS A 32 13.97 11.22 -2.27
C LYS A 32 13.09 11.00 -1.02
N TRP A 33 11.79 11.21 -1.12
CA TRP A 33 10.84 11.06 -0.02
C TRP A 33 10.21 9.67 0.08
N VAL A 34 10.67 8.71 -0.74
CA VAL A 34 10.16 7.34 -0.65
C VAL A 34 10.67 6.65 0.62
N LEU A 35 9.87 5.74 1.17
CA LEU A 35 10.25 4.89 2.29
C LEU A 35 10.80 3.58 1.75
N ASP A 36 11.97 3.17 2.24
CA ASP A 36 12.52 1.86 1.95
C ASP A 36 11.70 0.72 2.59
N GLU A 37 12.16 -0.52 2.42
CA GLU A 37 11.48 -1.70 2.95
C GLU A 37 11.32 -1.67 4.48
N GLU A 38 12.38 -1.29 5.20
CA GLU A 38 12.38 -1.28 6.66
C GLU A 38 11.35 -0.26 7.20
N HIS A 39 11.27 0.91 6.59
CA HIS A 39 10.38 1.98 7.01
C HIS A 39 8.93 1.83 6.50
N SER A 40 8.72 1.14 5.37
CA SER A 40 7.38 0.89 4.82
C SER A 40 6.65 -0.25 5.53
N LEU A 41 7.37 -1.28 6.03
CA LEU A 41 6.79 -2.44 6.72
C LEU A 41 5.88 -2.07 7.91
N PRO A 42 6.25 -1.16 8.83
CA PRO A 42 5.38 -0.71 9.91
C PRO A 42 4.09 -0.03 9.42
N VAL A 43 4.15 0.71 8.29
CA VAL A 43 2.98 1.37 7.71
C VAL A 43 2.00 0.33 7.16
N ILE A 44 2.51 -0.66 6.42
CA ILE A 44 1.70 -1.76 5.87
C ILE A 44 1.05 -2.56 7.02
N LYS A 45 1.82 -2.91 8.06
CA LYS A 45 1.31 -3.66 9.22
C LYS A 45 0.20 -2.94 9.98
N LYS A 46 0.23 -1.60 10.06
CA LYS A 46 -0.85 -0.80 10.68
C LYS A 46 -2.08 -0.67 9.80
N SER A 47 -1.95 -0.97 8.51
CA SER A 47 -3.01 -0.80 7.50
C SER A 47 -3.73 -2.10 7.15
N ALA A 48 -3.21 -3.24 7.62
CA ALA A 48 -3.82 -4.57 7.54
C ALA A 48 -4.73 -4.83 8.74
#